data_AF-A0A5W1RND9-F1
#
_entry.id   AF-A0A5W1RND9-F1
#
_cell.length_a   1.000
_cell.length_b   1.000
_cell.length_c   1.000
_cell.angle_alpha   90.00
_cell.angle_beta   90.00
_cell.angle_gamma   90.00
#
_symmetry.space_group_name_H-M   'P 1'
#
loop_
_entity.id
_entity.type
_entity.pdbx_description
1 polymer ?
#
loop_
_entity_poly.entity_id
_entity_poly.type
_entity_poly.pdbx_seq_one_letter_code
_entity_poly.pdbx_strand_id
1 'polypeptide(L)'
;MCGRFAQSMTREDYLILLAEEAERNIPYDPEPIGRFNVAPGTKVLLLSERDEKLHLDPVLWGYAPGWWDKAPLINARVETAP
;
A
#
# COMPACT_ATOMS: atom_id res chain seq x y z
N MET A 1 3.05 6.38 15.06
CA MET A 1 3.31 6.93 13.71
C MET A 1 4.60 6.33 13.19
N CYS A 2 4.61 5.85 11.95
CA CYS A 2 5.77 5.24 11.30
C CYS A 2 6.15 6.03 10.04
N GLY A 3 7.45 6.19 9.78
CA GLY A 3 7.98 6.94 8.64
C GLY A 3 8.90 6.12 7.73
N ARG A 4 8.95 4.80 7.96
CA ARG A 4 9.72 3.83 7.19
C ARG A 4 9.18 2.42 7.46
N PHE A 5 9.27 1.53 6.47
CA PHE A 5 8.96 0.11 6.62
C PHE A 5 9.64 -0.73 5.53
N ALA A 6 9.51 -2.06 5.63
CA ALA A 6 9.97 -3.01 4.61
C ALA A 6 8.77 -3.68 3.92
N GLN A 7 8.87 -3.81 2.60
CA GLN A 7 8.00 -4.62 1.75
C GLN A 7 8.93 -5.39 0.80
N SER A 8 9.42 -6.54 1.27
CA SER A 8 10.57 -7.23 0.67
C SER A 8 10.25 -8.61 0.08
N MET A 9 9.16 -9.24 0.51
CA MET A 9 8.77 -10.58 0.05
C MET A 9 8.02 -10.54 -1.29
N THR A 10 7.62 -11.69 -1.82
CA THR A 10 6.82 -11.77 -3.06
C THR A 10 5.39 -11.31 -2.81
N ARG A 11 4.62 -11.05 -3.88
CA ARG A 11 3.20 -10.68 -3.75
C ARG A 11 2.40 -11.80 -3.08
N GLU A 12 2.65 -13.05 -3.46
CA GLU A 12 1.92 -14.20 -2.94
C GLU A 12 2.19 -14.45 -1.45
N ASP A 13 3.41 -14.20 -0.95
CA ASP A 13 3.73 -14.33 0.48
C ASP A 13 2.81 -13.47 1.36
N TYR A 14 2.39 -12.29 0.86
CA TYR A 14 1.42 -11.43 1.54
C TYR A 14 -0.03 -11.85 1.26
N LEU A 15 -0.36 -12.19 0.01
CA LEU A 15 -1.75 -12.45 -0.41
C LEU A 15 -2.30 -13.77 0.15
N ILE A 16 -1.48 -14.80 0.32
CA ILE A 16 -1.91 -16.09 0.91
C ILE A 16 -2.49 -15.90 2.32
N LEU A 17 -2.00 -14.92 3.07
CA LEU A 17 -2.47 -14.66 4.44
C LEU A 17 -3.79 -13.87 4.50
N LEU A 18 -4.24 -13.30 3.38
CA LEU A 18 -5.32 -12.29 3.36
C LEU A 18 -6.49 -12.66 2.45
N ALA A 19 -6.25 -13.41 1.37
CA ALA A 19 -7.12 -13.35 0.19
C ALA A 19 -7.37 -14.73 -0.45
N GLU A 20 -7.37 -15.82 0.31
CA GLU A 20 -7.51 -17.17 -0.25
C GLU A 20 -8.85 -17.37 -0.99
N GLU A 21 -9.92 -16.70 -0.53
CA GLU A 21 -11.27 -16.80 -1.10
C GLU A 21 -11.70 -15.58 -1.95
N ALA A 22 -10.92 -14.50 -1.94
CA ALA A 22 -11.27 -13.25 -2.65
C ALA A 22 -10.89 -13.33 -4.14
N GLU A 23 -11.74 -12.82 -5.04
CA GLU A 23 -11.39 -12.68 -6.45
C GLU A 23 -10.28 -11.64 -6.61
N ARG A 24 -9.25 -11.95 -7.42
CA ARG A 24 -8.06 -11.10 -7.57
C ARG A 24 -7.90 -10.66 -9.01
N ASN A 25 -7.76 -9.36 -9.24
CA ASN A 25 -7.25 -8.77 -10.47
C ASN A 25 -5.78 -8.39 -10.31
N ILE A 26 -4.96 -9.36 -9.90
CA ILE A 26 -3.53 -9.18 -9.64
C ILE A 26 -2.78 -10.26 -10.41
N PRO A 27 -1.90 -9.92 -11.36
CA PRO A 27 -1.13 -10.91 -12.09
C PRO A 27 -0.15 -11.61 -11.16
N TYR A 28 0.00 -12.93 -11.34
CA TYR A 28 1.01 -13.70 -10.66
C TYR A 28 2.40 -13.16 -11.00
N ASP A 29 3.22 -12.97 -9.97
CA ASP A 29 4.60 -12.51 -10.10
C ASP A 29 5.44 -13.10 -8.97
N PRO A 30 6.39 -13.99 -9.29
CA PRO A 30 7.24 -14.63 -8.30
C PRO A 30 8.37 -13.73 -7.81
N GLU A 31 8.59 -12.55 -8.40
CA GLU A 31 9.69 -11.66 -8.02
C GLU A 31 9.44 -11.06 -6.63
N PRO A 32 10.42 -11.11 -5.71
CA PRO A 32 10.34 -10.39 -4.46
C PRO A 32 10.25 -8.88 -4.69
N ILE A 33 9.40 -8.18 -3.93
CA ILE A 33 9.30 -6.72 -4.02
C ILE A 33 10.64 -6.06 -3.65
N GLY A 34 11.42 -6.67 -2.75
CA GLY A 34 12.82 -6.31 -2.51
C GLY A 34 13.06 -4.94 -1.88
N ARG A 35 12.04 -4.26 -1.32
CA ARG A 35 12.17 -2.93 -0.73
C ARG A 35 12.32 -2.99 0.79
N PHE A 36 13.56 -2.95 1.27
CA PHE A 36 13.88 -3.03 2.70
C PHE A 36 13.77 -1.70 3.47
N ASN A 37 13.59 -0.58 2.77
CA ASN A 37 13.59 0.77 3.35
C ASN A 37 12.66 1.70 2.58
N VAL A 38 11.37 1.37 2.56
CA VAL A 38 10.32 2.16 1.88
C VAL A 38 10.20 3.52 2.55
N ALA A 39 10.24 4.59 1.77
CA ALA A 39 10.22 5.97 2.23
C ALA A 39 8.96 6.72 1.78
N PRO A 40 8.52 7.74 2.55
CA PRO A 40 7.46 8.66 2.14
C PRO A 40 7.73 9.31 0.78
N GLY A 41 6.67 9.67 0.06
CA GLY A 41 6.75 10.28 -1.27
C GLY A 41 7.12 9.31 -2.40
N THR A 42 7.36 8.03 -2.11
CA THR A 42 7.51 6.99 -3.14
C THR A 42 6.17 6.34 -3.45
N LYS A 43 6.03 5.75 -4.64
CA LYS A 43 4.90 4.85 -4.92
C LYS A 43 5.14 3.51 -4.22
N VAL A 44 4.11 2.98 -3.57
CA VAL A 44 4.14 1.71 -2.82
C VAL A 44 3.00 0.84 -3.30
N LEU A 45 3.22 -0.47 -3.43
CA LEU A 45 2.15 -1.41 -3.75
C LEU A 45 1.14 -1.44 -2.60
N LEU A 46 -0.07 -1.00 -2.89
CA LEU A 46 -1.18 -0.89 -1.96
C LEU A 46 -2.30 -1.83 -2.42
N LEU A 47 -2.74 -2.70 -1.53
CA LEU A 47 -3.88 -3.58 -1.76
C LEU A 47 -5.18 -2.79 -1.54
N SER A 48 -6.13 -2.90 -2.46
CA SER A 48 -7.47 -2.30 -2.33
C SER A 48 -8.51 -3.17 -3.04
N GLU A 49 -9.76 -3.05 -2.63
CA GLU A 49 -10.88 -3.72 -3.28
C GLU A 49 -11.67 -2.74 -4.14
N ARG A 50 -11.98 -3.13 -5.38
CA ARG A 50 -12.83 -2.38 -6.32
C ARG A 50 -13.56 -3.39 -7.20
N ASP A 51 -14.86 -3.18 -7.38
CA ASP A 51 -15.72 -4.09 -8.16
C ASP A 51 -15.64 -5.55 -7.65
N GLU A 52 -15.65 -5.74 -6.33
CA GLU A 52 -15.55 -7.04 -5.63
C GLU A 52 -14.25 -7.83 -5.91
N LYS A 53 -13.24 -7.16 -6.47
CA LYS A 53 -11.94 -7.75 -6.77
C LYS A 53 -10.83 -7.01 -6.05
N LEU A 54 -9.84 -7.76 -5.61
CA LEU A 54 -8.60 -7.20 -5.09
C LEU A 54 -7.70 -6.70 -6.23
N HIS A 55 -7.16 -5.50 -6.07
CA HIS A 55 -6.20 -4.86 -6.96
C HIS A 55 -4.95 -4.48 -6.17
N LEU A 56 -3.80 -4.48 -6.84
CA LEU A 56 -2.52 -4.12 -6.27
C LEU A 56 -1.85 -3.03 -7.10
N ASP A 57 -1.98 -1.78 -6.64
CA ASP A 57 -1.56 -0.60 -7.39
C ASP A 57 -0.37 0.12 -6.73
N PRO A 58 0.57 0.68 -7.51
CA PRO A 58 1.61 1.56 -6.99
C PRO A 58 1.02 2.95 -6.67
N VAL A 59 0.69 3.20 -5.40
CA VAL A 59 0.08 4.45 -4.91
C VAL A 59 1.11 5.30 -4.17
N LEU A 60 1.05 6.63 -4.34
CA LEU A 60 1.92 7.56 -3.63
C LEU A 60 1.69 7.47 -2.12
N TRP A 61 2.74 7.22 -1.34
CA TRP A 61 2.69 7.33 0.12
C TRP A 61 2.81 8.80 0.54
N GLY A 62 1.67 9.48 0.57
CA GLY A 62 1.52 10.86 1.00
C GLY A 62 0.17 11.43 0.58
N TYR A 63 -0.39 12.31 1.39
CA TYR A 63 -1.69 12.94 1.15
C TYR A 63 -1.59 14.46 1.31
N ALA A 64 -1.87 15.18 0.21
CA ALA A 64 -1.90 16.64 0.16
C ALA A 64 -2.97 17.09 -0.84
N PRO A 65 -4.22 17.33 -0.38
CA PRO A 65 -5.26 17.94 -1.19
C PRO A 65 -4.86 19.33 -1.69
N GLY A 66 -5.51 19.83 -2.75
CA GLY A 66 -5.17 21.14 -3.32
C GLY A 66 -5.32 22.35 -2.37
N TRP A 67 -6.08 22.19 -1.28
CA TRP A 67 -6.23 23.21 -0.24
C TRP A 67 -5.19 23.09 0.89
N TRP A 68 -4.35 22.06 0.90
CA TRP A 68 -3.32 21.82 1.91
C TRP A 68 -1.99 22.46 1.46
N ASP A 69 -1.51 23.44 2.22
CA ASP A 69 -0.34 24.28 1.89
C ASP A 69 0.96 23.86 2.60
N LYS A 70 0.97 22.68 3.21
CA LYS A 70 2.14 22.10 3.91
C LYS A 70 2.63 20.83 3.22
N ALA A 71 3.72 20.27 3.74
CA ALA A 71 4.21 18.96 3.29
C ALA A 71 3.10 17.88 3.39
N PRO A 72 3.06 16.91 2.46
CA PRO A 72 2.07 15.84 2.50
C PRO A 72 2.10 15.05 3.81
N LEU A 73 0.91 14.77 4.34
CA LEU A 73 0.74 13.93 5.51
C LEU A 73 0.93 12.46 5.13
N ILE A 74 1.53 11.67 6.01
CA ILE A 74 1.89 10.26 5.75
C ILE A 74 1.29 9.28 6.76
N ASN A 75 0.65 9.81 7.82
CA ASN A 75 -0.02 9.05 8.86
C ASN A 75 -1.36 9.74 9.17
N ALA A 76 -2.39 8.96 9.49
CA ALA A 76 -3.62 9.44 10.11
C ALA A 76 -3.72 8.83 11.53
N ARG A 77 -4.06 9.64 12.52
CA ARG A 77 -4.24 9.17 13.91
C ARG A 77 -5.57 8.46 14.05
N VAL A 78 -5.56 7.21 14.50
CA VAL A 78 -6.76 6.38 14.64
C VAL A 78 -7.79 7.00 15.59
N GLU A 79 -7.34 7.78 16.57
CA GLU A 79 -8.22 8.41 17.56
C GLU A 79 -9.13 9.49 16.97
N THR A 80 -8.77 10.03 15.80
CA THR A 80 -9.45 11.19 15.19
C THR A 80 -9.66 11.08 13.69
N ALA A 81 -9.22 9.99 13.06
CA ALA A 81 -9.46 9.74 11.64
C ALA A 81 -10.95 9.34 11.47
N PRO A 82 -11.72 10.06 10.63
CA PRO A 82 -13.14 9.78 10.41
C PRO A 82 -13.38 8.55 9.55
#